data_AF-A0AA89C4F1-F1
#
_entry.id   AF-A0AA89C4F1-F1
#
_cell.length_a   1.000
_cell.length_b   1.000
_cell.length_c   1.000
_cell.angle_alpha   90.00
_cell.angle_beta   90.00
_cell.angle_gamma   90.00
#
_symmetry.space_group_name_H-M   'P 1'
#
loop_
_entity.id
_entity.type
_entity.pdbx_description
1 polymer ?
#
loop_
_entity_poly.entity_id
_entity_poly.type
_entity_poly.pdbx_seq_one_letter_code
_entity_poly.pdbx_strand_id
1 'polypeptide(L)'
;MTYAGVQQPTEQRRIPKQTSKASKQEEHASPKWSNTTRTNTTKPNSKEKYSGLLGWKSKLWRTAVERKFFFRIWPATEETRTEPKIINISQRNLTETEIQLLEHGLKFTPTPMSDKVDLVKDMEEFCRKLRLREFFQSQNHEEESLVKNKKGFKPPLNRDKHLGEYIHCLRQSANNNIVDNHIKSNINNSQQKAIKDLQKDTSIVTKEADKGGAIVIMDANHYEQMALDQLEDTSFYKKLPKNEDRKTMSLIGRLIRFHGHQLTKNEIDYLTNFEVITSNFYGLPKIHKSRDIQENIQNCREAHVKIPKPEDLKLRPIIAGPSCSTQRLSNLLDILLKPLCKKVPSFIRDDMDFLNYIPESVPQNTILVSFDVTSLYTNIPHDLGIEAVTFWLEKFQNEIPTRFPMDLYLG
;
A
#
# COMPACT_ATOMS: atom_id res chain seq x y z
N MET A 1 -24.54 5.01 4.21
CA MET A 1 -25.12 4.69 2.90
C MET A 1 -24.18 3.76 2.15
N THR A 2 -24.64 2.99 1.14
CA THR A 2 -23.78 2.07 0.39
C THR A 2 -23.77 2.45 -1.09
N TYR A 3 -22.60 2.43 -1.72
CA TYR A 3 -22.40 2.74 -3.13
C TYR A 3 -21.54 1.65 -3.78
N ALA A 4 -21.73 1.44 -5.08
CA ALA A 4 -20.88 0.60 -5.93
C ALA A 4 -20.24 1.46 -7.03
N GLY A 5 -19.00 1.18 -7.40
CA GLY A 5 -18.38 1.76 -8.59
C GLY A 5 -19.04 1.20 -9.86
N VAL A 6 -19.22 2.04 -10.87
CA VAL A 6 -19.77 1.69 -12.18
C VAL A 6 -18.66 1.83 -13.22
N GLN A 7 -18.56 0.85 -14.11
CA GLN A 7 -17.66 0.96 -15.26
C GLN A 7 -18.28 1.89 -16.29
N GLN A 8 -17.52 2.88 -16.75
CA GLN A 8 -17.96 3.71 -17.87
C GLN A 8 -18.08 2.83 -19.12
N PRO A 9 -19.14 2.98 -19.94
CA PRO A 9 -19.19 2.35 -21.25
C PRO A 9 -17.93 2.75 -22.02
N THR A 10 -17.24 1.78 -22.62
CA THR A 10 -16.20 2.04 -23.60
C THR A 10 -16.85 2.67 -24.82
N GLU A 11 -17.09 3.97 -24.78
CA GLU A 11 -17.21 4.73 -26.02
C GLU A 11 -15.89 4.53 -26.75
N GLN A 12 -15.95 3.76 -27.84
CA GLN A 12 -14.90 3.70 -28.82
C GLN A 12 -14.63 5.13 -29.30
N ARG A 13 -13.73 5.84 -28.64
CA ARG A 13 -13.04 6.97 -29.25
C ARG A 13 -12.22 6.39 -30.38
N ARG A 14 -12.86 6.25 -31.55
CA ARG A 14 -12.23 5.96 -32.82
C ARG A 14 -11.11 6.97 -32.98
N ILE A 15 -9.88 6.53 -32.74
CA ILE A 15 -8.71 7.23 -33.25
C ILE A 15 -8.94 7.33 -34.77
N PRO A 16 -8.99 8.52 -35.37
CA PRO A 16 -9.13 8.64 -36.82
C PRO A 16 -8.01 7.85 -37.47
N LYS A 17 -8.36 6.86 -38.30
CA LYS A 17 -7.38 6.22 -39.19
C LYS A 17 -6.81 7.31 -40.10
N GLN A 18 -5.66 7.86 -39.74
CA GLN A 18 -4.85 8.59 -40.70
C GLN A 18 -4.36 7.56 -41.72
N THR A 19 -4.98 7.61 -42.89
CA THR A 19 -4.51 6.93 -44.09
C THR A 19 -3.40 7.78 -44.68
N SER A 20 -2.15 7.48 -44.34
CA SER A 20 -1.01 7.88 -45.18
C SER A 20 -0.53 6.66 -45.95
N LYS A 21 -0.69 6.71 -47.27
CA LYS A 21 -0.04 5.82 -48.22
C LYS A 21 1.47 6.00 -48.06
N ALA A 22 2.16 5.00 -47.50
CA ALA A 22 3.58 4.83 -47.67
C ALA A 22 3.82 3.58 -48.51
N SER A 23 4.46 3.80 -49.64
CA SER A 23 4.83 2.84 -50.68
C SER A 23 5.63 1.66 -50.14
N LYS A 24 5.31 0.47 -50.65
CA LYS A 24 6.16 -0.73 -50.56
C LYS A 24 7.55 -0.42 -51.11
N GLN A 25 8.57 -0.53 -50.27
CA GLN A 25 9.89 -1.01 -50.68
C GLN A 25 10.30 -2.10 -49.69
N GLU A 26 10.39 -3.31 -50.23
CA GLU A 26 11.05 -4.45 -49.59
C GLU A 26 12.56 -4.15 -49.59
N GLU A 27 13.17 -4.10 -48.41
CA GLU A 27 14.60 -4.34 -48.27
C GLU A 27 14.85 -5.24 -47.06
N HIS A 28 15.41 -6.41 -47.34
CA HIS A 28 15.91 -7.38 -46.39
C HIS A 28 17.07 -6.78 -45.60
N ALA A 29 16.89 -6.55 -44.29
CA ALA A 29 18.01 -6.43 -43.36
C ALA A 29 17.57 -6.84 -41.95
N SER A 30 17.87 -8.08 -41.57
CA SER A 30 17.80 -8.55 -40.18
C SER A 30 18.98 -7.99 -39.38
N PRO A 31 18.79 -7.36 -38.20
CA PRO A 31 19.88 -7.16 -37.26
C PRO A 31 20.05 -8.44 -36.44
N LYS A 32 21.10 -9.21 -36.77
CA LYS A 32 21.62 -10.29 -35.94
C LYS A 32 22.03 -9.71 -34.58
N TRP A 33 21.31 -10.05 -33.51
CA TRP A 33 21.85 -9.93 -32.16
C TRP A 33 22.78 -11.14 -31.94
N SER A 34 24.09 -10.87 -31.84
CA SER A 34 25.09 -11.87 -31.58
C SER A 34 24.92 -12.44 -30.17
N ASN A 35 24.56 -13.72 -30.10
CA ASN A 35 24.70 -14.55 -28.91
C ASN A 35 26.19 -14.70 -28.59
N THR A 36 26.65 -14.09 -27.50
CA THR A 36 27.91 -14.50 -26.87
C THR A 36 27.58 -15.28 -25.61
N THR A 37 27.64 -16.59 -25.75
CA THR A 37 27.66 -17.59 -24.69
C THR A 37 28.81 -17.27 -23.74
N ARG A 38 28.53 -17.04 -22.45
CA ARG A 38 29.56 -17.07 -21.40
C ARG A 38 29.24 -18.18 -20.42
N THR A 39 30.18 -19.11 -20.35
CA THR A 39 30.16 -20.40 -19.67
C THR A 39 29.94 -20.29 -18.17
N ASN A 40 29.13 -21.22 -17.66
CA ASN A 40 28.96 -21.54 -16.24
C ASN A 40 30.31 -21.80 -15.55
N THR A 41 30.54 -21.11 -14.45
CA THR A 41 31.38 -21.60 -13.36
C THR A 41 30.58 -21.53 -12.06
N THR A 42 30.25 -22.71 -11.56
CA THR A 42 29.63 -23.01 -10.28
C THR A 42 30.50 -22.59 -9.09
N LYS A 43 29.90 -21.98 -8.06
CA LYS A 43 30.28 -22.07 -6.62
C LYS A 43 29.23 -21.38 -5.73
N PRO A 44 29.15 -21.68 -4.42
CA PRO A 44 28.07 -22.50 -3.87
C PRO A 44 27.00 -21.73 -3.08
N ASN A 45 25.89 -22.44 -2.84
CA ASN A 45 24.81 -22.13 -1.91
C ASN A 45 25.31 -21.66 -0.53
N SER A 46 24.95 -20.44 -0.15
CA SER A 46 24.69 -20.07 1.25
C SER A 46 23.43 -19.20 1.31
N LYS A 47 22.28 -19.85 1.47
CA LYS A 47 21.05 -19.20 1.93
C LYS A 47 21.21 -18.90 3.42
N GLU A 48 21.51 -17.65 3.76
CA GLU A 48 21.31 -17.15 5.11
C GLU A 48 20.33 -15.98 5.16
N LYS A 49 19.37 -16.14 6.08
CA LYS A 49 18.21 -15.29 6.33
C LYS A 49 18.63 -14.05 7.14
N TYR A 50 18.58 -12.87 6.53
CA TYR A 50 18.51 -11.60 7.28
C TYR A 50 17.58 -10.60 6.58
N SER A 51 16.26 -10.82 6.69
CA SER A 51 15.24 -9.90 6.15
C SER A 51 14.81 -8.78 7.11
N GLY A 52 15.45 -8.65 8.29
CA GLY A 52 15.06 -7.67 9.31
C GLY A 52 15.79 -6.32 9.25
N LEU A 53 17.02 -6.28 8.71
CA LEU A 53 17.90 -5.09 8.75
C LEU A 53 17.82 -4.22 7.47
N LEU A 54 17.33 -4.75 6.35
CA LEU A 54 17.19 -3.99 5.10
C LEU A 54 16.07 -2.93 5.13
N GLY A 55 15.02 -3.14 5.95
CA GLY A 55 13.92 -2.19 6.06
C GLY A 55 14.31 -0.83 6.64
N TRP A 56 15.25 -0.81 7.59
CA TRP A 56 15.70 0.42 8.26
C TRP A 56 16.70 1.21 7.41
N LYS A 57 17.59 0.52 6.68
CA LYS A 57 18.52 1.17 5.74
C LYS A 57 17.80 1.76 4.53
N SER A 58 16.74 1.11 4.01
CA SER A 58 15.96 1.64 2.89
C SER A 58 15.22 2.96 3.21
N LYS A 59 14.74 3.14 4.46
CA LYS A 59 14.02 4.34 4.88
C LYS A 59 14.92 5.56 5.11
N LEU A 60 16.08 5.37 5.75
CA LEU A 60 17.09 6.43 5.89
C LEU A 60 17.70 6.82 4.53
N TRP A 61 17.77 5.86 3.59
CA TRP A 61 18.22 6.13 2.22
C TRP A 61 17.19 6.87 1.36
N ARG A 62 15.88 6.60 1.50
CA ARG A 62 14.85 7.36 0.75
C ARG A 62 14.96 8.87 0.98
N THR A 63 15.17 9.31 2.23
CA THR A 63 15.39 10.72 2.55
C THR A 63 16.73 11.26 2.04
N ALA A 64 17.78 10.43 1.96
CA ALA A 64 19.10 10.83 1.49
C ALA A 64 19.20 10.88 -0.05
N VAL A 65 18.52 9.96 -0.75
CA VAL A 65 18.47 9.88 -2.21
C VAL A 65 17.51 10.92 -2.75
N GLU A 66 16.33 11.13 -2.15
CA GLU A 66 15.47 12.27 -2.50
C GLU A 66 16.25 13.57 -2.34
N ARG A 67 16.96 13.79 -1.23
CA ARG A 67 17.80 14.99 -1.06
C ARG A 67 18.93 15.08 -2.09
N LYS A 68 19.64 13.99 -2.42
CA LYS A 68 20.74 14.01 -3.40
C LYS A 68 20.29 14.17 -4.86
N PHE A 69 19.14 13.60 -5.23
CA PHE A 69 18.56 13.75 -6.57
C PHE A 69 17.94 15.14 -6.74
N PHE A 70 17.26 15.66 -5.72
CA PHE A 70 16.68 17.02 -5.77
C PHE A 70 17.75 18.12 -5.82
N PHE A 71 18.84 17.98 -5.05
CA PHE A 71 19.94 18.98 -5.03
C PHE A 71 20.78 19.03 -6.30
N ARG A 72 20.71 18.01 -7.18
CA ARG A 72 21.56 17.94 -8.38
C ARG A 72 20.91 18.51 -9.63
N ILE A 73 19.62 18.83 -9.58
CA ILE A 73 18.84 19.34 -10.73
C ILE A 73 18.37 20.79 -10.49
N TRP A 74 18.49 21.32 -9.26
CA TRP A 74 18.08 22.70 -8.93
C TRP A 74 19.30 23.52 -8.47
N PRO A 75 19.62 24.66 -9.10
CA PRO A 75 20.69 25.53 -8.61
C PRO A 75 20.33 26.07 -7.23
N ALA A 76 21.27 25.94 -6.29
CA ALA A 76 21.15 26.40 -4.91
C ALA A 76 21.24 27.94 -4.85
N THR A 77 20.17 28.63 -5.22
CA THR A 77 19.99 30.07 -4.98
C THR A 77 18.51 30.38 -4.71
N GLU A 78 17.93 29.80 -3.67
CA GLU A 78 16.70 30.29 -3.05
C GLU A 78 16.88 30.17 -1.54
N GLU A 79 16.63 31.27 -0.80
CA GLU A 79 16.43 31.22 0.65
C GLU A 79 15.54 30.02 0.99
N THR A 80 15.89 29.23 2.01
CA THR A 80 15.15 28.00 2.34
C THR A 80 13.72 28.34 2.73
N ARG A 81 12.83 28.41 1.74
CA ARG A 81 11.40 28.63 1.90
C ARG A 81 10.86 27.44 2.68
N THR A 82 10.39 27.68 3.89
CA THR A 82 9.70 26.67 4.67
C THR A 82 8.31 26.50 4.09
N GLU A 83 8.13 25.47 3.25
CA GLU A 83 6.80 25.10 2.79
C GLU A 83 5.91 24.76 4.00
N PRO A 84 4.67 25.30 4.05
CA PRO A 84 3.75 25.03 5.14
C PRO A 84 3.43 23.54 5.20
N LYS A 85 3.72 22.95 6.36
CA LYS A 85 3.43 21.55 6.66
C LYS A 85 1.99 21.35 7.11
N ILE A 86 1.34 22.40 7.60
CA ILE A 86 -0.01 22.37 8.15
C ILE A 86 -0.86 23.35 7.36
N ILE A 87 -1.86 22.83 6.66
CA ILE A 87 -2.83 23.58 5.87
C ILE A 87 -4.17 23.49 6.60
N ASN A 88 -4.56 24.58 7.23
CA ASN A 88 -5.83 24.67 7.93
C ASN A 88 -6.87 25.36 7.04
N ILE A 89 -7.80 24.58 6.50
CA ILE A 89 -8.96 25.06 5.73
C ILE A 89 -10.27 24.96 6.52
N SER A 90 -10.18 24.73 7.83
CA SER A 90 -11.31 24.69 8.74
C SER A 90 -11.59 26.06 9.37
N GLN A 91 -12.80 26.23 9.92
CA GLN A 91 -13.13 27.41 10.69
C GLN A 91 -12.37 27.46 12.03
N ARG A 92 -11.98 26.31 12.58
CA ARG A 92 -11.24 26.21 13.84
C ARG A 92 -9.90 26.95 13.74
N ASN A 93 -9.61 27.78 14.74
CA ASN A 93 -8.27 28.33 14.94
C ASN A 93 -7.46 27.33 15.76
N LEU A 94 -6.27 26.98 15.26
CA LEU A 94 -5.32 26.19 16.04
C LEU A 94 -4.58 27.10 17.01
N THR A 95 -4.35 26.58 18.20
CA THR A 95 -3.42 27.16 19.16
C THR A 95 -1.98 26.91 18.73
N GLU A 96 -1.06 27.76 19.18
CA GLU A 96 0.38 27.61 18.94
C GLU A 96 0.91 26.22 19.38
N THR A 97 0.37 25.67 20.47
CA THR A 97 0.75 24.33 20.95
C THR A 97 0.25 23.22 20.02
N GLU A 98 -0.95 23.35 19.46
CA GLU A 98 -1.46 22.41 18.45
C GLU A 98 -0.63 22.47 17.16
N ILE A 99 -0.22 23.67 16.73
CA ILE A 99 0.64 23.86 15.55
C ILE A 99 2.00 23.18 15.78
N GLN A 100 2.70 23.50 16.87
CA GLN A 100 3.98 22.87 17.20
C GLN A 100 3.89 21.35 17.34
N LEU A 101 2.78 20.83 17.86
CA LEU A 101 2.52 19.39 17.92
C LEU A 101 2.41 18.81 16.49
N LEU A 102 1.57 19.42 15.64
CA LEU A 102 1.33 18.92 14.28
C LEU A 102 2.57 19.05 13.37
N GLU A 103 3.48 19.98 13.63
CA GLU A 103 4.74 20.11 12.89
C GLU A 103 5.64 18.87 12.96
N HIS A 104 5.47 18.04 14.01
CA HIS A 104 6.16 16.76 14.12
C HIS A 104 5.69 15.75 13.05
N GLY A 105 4.51 15.97 12.45
CA GLY A 105 3.92 15.14 11.41
C GLY A 105 3.06 14.00 11.96
N LEU A 106 2.13 13.47 11.15
CA LEU A 106 1.21 12.39 11.55
C LEU A 106 1.90 11.04 11.84
N LYS A 107 3.17 10.90 11.45
CA LYS A 107 4.00 9.71 11.72
C LYS A 107 4.82 9.84 13.00
N PHE A 108 4.78 10.99 13.65
CA PHE A 108 5.38 11.17 14.96
C PHE A 108 4.67 10.29 15.99
N THR A 109 5.45 9.53 16.74
CA THR A 109 4.93 8.65 17.79
C THR A 109 5.32 9.22 19.14
N PRO A 110 4.35 9.71 19.95
CA PRO A 110 4.62 10.10 21.31
C PRO A 110 5.26 8.95 22.10
N THR A 111 6.15 9.28 23.05
CA THR A 111 6.72 8.29 23.96
C THR A 111 5.55 7.56 24.65
N PRO A 112 5.42 6.23 24.45
CA PRO A 112 4.31 5.49 25.03
C PRO A 112 4.40 5.51 26.55
N MET A 113 3.24 5.54 27.21
CA MET A 113 3.19 5.23 28.64
C MET A 113 3.54 3.75 28.85
N SER A 114 4.02 3.41 30.04
CA SER A 114 4.30 2.01 30.40
C SER A 114 3.02 1.18 30.26
N ASP A 115 2.97 0.30 29.25
CA ASP A 115 1.88 -0.64 29.03
C ASP A 115 2.34 -2.06 29.36
N LYS A 116 2.13 -2.43 30.63
CA LYS A 116 2.48 -3.76 31.14
C LYS A 116 1.63 -4.85 30.49
N VAL A 117 0.40 -4.55 30.09
CA VAL A 117 -0.54 -5.55 29.54
C VAL A 117 -0.13 -5.95 28.14
N ASP A 118 0.11 -4.96 27.27
CA ASP A 118 0.56 -5.21 25.90
C ASP A 118 1.96 -5.82 25.88
N LEU A 119 2.87 -5.41 26.76
CA LEU A 119 4.19 -6.04 26.89
C LEU A 119 4.09 -7.54 27.21
N VAL A 120 3.25 -7.93 28.18
CA VAL A 120 3.05 -9.35 28.54
C VAL A 120 2.46 -10.13 27.37
N LYS A 121 1.49 -9.54 26.66
CA LYS A 121 0.87 -10.15 25.49
C LYS A 121 1.87 -10.35 24.34
N ASP A 122 2.67 -9.34 24.04
CA ASP A 122 3.73 -9.38 23.03
C ASP A 122 4.80 -10.42 23.39
N MET A 123 5.17 -10.50 24.68
CA MET A 123 6.08 -11.50 25.20
C MET A 123 5.54 -12.92 24.97
N GLU A 124 4.26 -13.17 25.27
CA GLU A 124 3.63 -14.46 25.03
C GLU A 124 3.57 -14.81 23.54
N GLU A 125 3.27 -13.82 22.68
CA GLU A 125 3.27 -14.04 21.23
C GLU A 125 4.69 -14.36 20.70
N PHE A 126 5.71 -13.66 21.20
CA PHE A 126 7.10 -13.91 20.86
C PHE A 126 7.55 -15.30 21.32
N CYS A 127 7.28 -15.66 22.58
CA CYS A 127 7.58 -16.99 23.12
C CYS A 127 6.87 -18.09 22.32
N ARG A 128 5.61 -17.85 21.91
CA ARG A 128 4.89 -18.78 21.03
C ARG A 128 5.56 -18.91 19.66
N LYS A 129 6.06 -17.82 19.06
CA LYS A 129 6.81 -17.87 17.78
C LYS A 129 8.09 -18.70 17.92
N LEU A 130 8.82 -18.57 19.03
CA LEU A 130 10.01 -19.39 19.29
C LEU A 130 9.65 -20.88 19.38
N ARG A 131 8.64 -21.22 20.18
CA ARG A 131 8.16 -22.60 20.31
C ARG A 131 7.69 -23.18 18.98
N LEU A 132 6.98 -22.42 18.16
CA LEU A 132 6.55 -22.89 16.84
C LEU A 132 7.75 -23.17 15.93
N ARG A 133 8.76 -22.29 15.95
CA ARG A 133 9.96 -22.46 15.13
C ARG A 133 10.75 -23.70 15.51
N GLU A 134 10.90 -23.97 16.81
CA GLU A 134 11.51 -25.20 17.32
C GLU A 134 10.66 -26.42 16.95
N PHE A 135 9.34 -26.36 17.21
CA PHE A 135 8.42 -27.48 16.98
C PHE A 135 8.47 -27.99 15.54
N PHE A 136 8.50 -27.07 14.58
CA PHE A 136 8.50 -27.36 13.15
C PHE A 136 9.90 -27.42 12.52
N GLN A 137 11.00 -27.24 13.27
CA GLN A 137 12.36 -27.19 12.71
C GLN A 137 12.74 -28.45 11.94
N SER A 138 12.34 -29.62 12.45
CA SER A 138 12.65 -30.93 11.86
C SER A 138 11.56 -31.46 10.94
N GLN A 139 10.49 -30.68 10.71
CA GLN A 139 9.38 -31.09 9.86
C GLN A 139 9.54 -30.42 8.50
N ASN A 140 9.92 -31.21 7.49
CA ASN A 140 9.77 -30.82 6.09
C ASN A 140 8.28 -30.91 5.73
N HIS A 141 7.50 -29.92 6.14
CA HIS A 141 6.14 -29.77 5.62
C HIS A 141 6.23 -29.14 4.25
N GLU A 142 6.03 -29.95 3.21
CA GLU A 142 5.60 -29.44 1.91
C GLU A 142 4.17 -28.90 2.10
N GLU A 143 4.07 -27.62 2.44
CA GLU A 143 2.78 -26.98 2.63
C GLU A 143 2.15 -26.70 1.26
N GLU A 144 1.20 -27.56 0.88
CA GLU A 144 0.46 -27.44 -0.38
C GLU A 144 -0.43 -26.18 -0.45
N SER A 145 -0.84 -25.67 0.71
CA SER A 145 -1.77 -24.53 0.80
C SER A 145 -1.04 -23.21 0.56
N LEU A 146 -1.48 -22.44 -0.43
CA LEU A 146 -0.93 -21.11 -0.72
C LEU A 146 -1.35 -20.06 0.31
N VAL A 147 -2.53 -20.25 0.89
CA VAL A 147 -3.14 -19.35 1.88
C VAL A 147 -3.75 -20.16 3.02
N LYS A 148 -3.75 -19.57 4.23
CA LYS A 148 -4.32 -20.19 5.42
C LYS A 148 -4.65 -19.17 6.49
N ASN A 149 -5.69 -19.45 7.28
CA ASN A 149 -5.96 -18.67 8.47
C ASN A 149 -4.88 -18.88 9.54
N LYS A 150 -4.67 -17.85 10.37
CA LYS A 150 -3.76 -17.95 11.52
C LYS A 150 -4.34 -18.94 12.52
N LYS A 151 -3.67 -20.07 12.72
CA LYS A 151 -4.07 -21.07 13.73
C LYS A 151 -3.59 -20.65 15.13
N GLY A 152 -4.46 -20.85 16.13
CA GLY A 152 -4.15 -20.65 17.55
C GLY A 152 -3.31 -21.76 18.19
N PHE A 153 -2.71 -22.66 17.38
CA PHE A 153 -1.92 -23.78 17.86
C PHE A 153 -0.78 -23.32 18.79
N LYS A 154 -0.69 -23.98 19.94
CA LYS A 154 0.39 -23.81 20.92
C LYS A 154 1.13 -25.15 21.04
N PRO A 155 2.42 -25.20 20.67
CA PRO A 155 3.22 -26.40 20.87
C PRO A 155 3.25 -26.82 22.35
N PRO A 156 3.40 -28.13 22.64
CA PRO A 156 3.62 -28.62 23.99
C PRO A 156 4.78 -27.89 24.68
N LEU A 157 4.65 -27.65 25.98
CA LEU A 157 5.69 -26.99 26.76
C LEU A 157 6.89 -27.93 26.94
N ASN A 158 8.08 -27.33 27.03
CA ASN A 158 9.33 -28.00 27.40
C ASN A 158 9.74 -29.20 26.53
N ARG A 159 9.40 -29.19 25.23
CA ARG A 159 9.96 -30.16 24.26
C ARG A 159 11.48 -30.04 24.15
N ASP A 160 11.96 -28.80 24.17
CA ASP A 160 13.37 -28.45 24.30
C ASP A 160 13.58 -27.75 25.64
N LYS A 161 14.47 -28.31 26.46
CA LYS A 161 14.76 -27.82 27.82
C LYS A 161 15.46 -26.45 27.79
N HIS A 162 16.40 -26.25 26.87
CA HIS A 162 17.15 -25.00 26.73
C HIS A 162 16.25 -23.85 26.29
N LEU A 163 15.34 -24.10 25.35
CA LEU A 163 14.33 -23.14 24.93
C LEU A 163 13.35 -22.84 26.07
N GLY A 164 12.95 -23.86 26.84
CA GLY A 164 12.13 -23.69 28.04
C GLY A 164 12.78 -22.76 29.06
N GLU A 165 14.05 -23.01 29.38
CA GLU A 165 14.86 -22.18 30.29
C GLU A 165 15.04 -20.76 29.75
N TYR A 166 15.36 -20.61 28.46
CA TYR A 166 15.49 -19.29 27.82
C TYR A 166 14.18 -18.49 27.90
N ILE A 167 13.03 -19.10 27.59
CA ILE A 167 11.72 -18.45 27.71
C ILE A 167 11.43 -18.07 29.16
N HIS A 168 11.81 -18.92 30.12
CA HIS A 168 11.65 -18.63 31.54
C HIS A 168 12.48 -17.41 31.96
N CYS A 169 13.78 -17.40 31.62
CA CYS A 169 14.66 -16.26 31.87
C CYS A 169 14.14 -15.00 31.17
N LEU A 170 13.68 -15.07 29.93
CA LEU A 170 13.15 -13.93 29.18
C LEU A 170 11.91 -13.33 29.86
N ARG A 171 10.98 -14.17 30.33
CA ARG A 171 9.81 -13.73 31.10
C ARG A 171 10.20 -13.08 32.42
N GLN A 172 11.15 -13.66 33.15
CA GLN A 172 11.66 -13.09 34.39
C GLN A 172 12.36 -11.75 34.14
N SER A 173 13.25 -11.66 33.14
CA SER A 173 13.91 -10.41 32.77
C SER A 173 12.91 -9.34 32.34
N ALA A 174 11.88 -9.70 31.59
CA ALA A 174 10.83 -8.76 31.23
C ALA A 174 10.11 -8.23 32.48
N ASN A 175 9.67 -9.12 33.38
CA ASN A 175 9.00 -8.72 34.62
C ASN A 175 9.90 -7.90 35.55
N ASN A 176 11.19 -8.24 35.62
CA ASN A 176 12.16 -7.55 36.46
C ASN A 176 12.62 -6.21 35.86
N ASN A 177 12.63 -6.06 34.53
CA ASN A 177 12.96 -4.79 33.85
C ASN A 177 11.74 -3.86 33.72
N ILE A 178 10.56 -4.25 34.21
CA ILE A 178 9.38 -3.40 34.37
C ILE A 178 9.52 -2.47 35.60
N VAL A 179 10.70 -2.39 36.24
CA VAL A 179 10.96 -1.28 37.17
C VAL A 179 10.85 0.01 36.37
N ASP A 180 10.11 0.98 36.89
CA ASP A 180 9.80 2.27 36.28
C ASP A 180 11.06 3.08 35.98
N ASN A 181 11.80 2.71 34.94
CA ASN A 181 12.76 3.61 34.32
C ASN A 181 11.92 4.76 33.77
N HIS A 182 12.01 5.92 34.40
CA HIS A 182 11.33 7.12 33.94
C HIS A 182 11.88 7.48 32.56
N ILE A 183 11.22 7.00 31.50
CA ILE A 183 11.53 7.39 30.14
C ILE A 183 11.08 8.84 30.01
N LYS A 184 11.99 9.71 29.58
CA LYS A 184 11.66 11.12 29.31
C LYS A 184 10.67 11.17 28.16
N SER A 185 9.53 11.80 28.38
CA SER A 185 8.54 12.04 27.33
C SER A 185 9.14 12.91 26.22
N ASN A 186 8.88 12.55 24.96
CA ASN A 186 9.25 13.36 23.80
C ASN A 186 8.21 14.46 23.48
N ILE A 187 7.16 14.58 24.30
CA ILE A 187 6.18 15.66 24.28
C ILE A 187 5.99 16.26 25.67
N ASN A 188 5.65 17.54 25.74
CA ASN A 188 5.34 18.21 27.00
C ASN A 188 3.84 18.07 27.38
N ASN A 189 3.48 18.50 28.58
CA ASN A 189 2.11 18.37 29.10
C ASN A 189 1.07 19.14 28.26
N SER A 190 1.45 20.30 27.70
CA SER A 190 0.54 21.09 26.87
C SER A 190 0.29 20.42 25.52
N GLN A 191 1.31 19.85 24.88
CA GLN A 191 1.18 19.03 23.68
C GLN A 191 0.37 17.76 23.93
N GLN A 192 0.55 17.12 25.09
CA GLN A 192 -0.25 15.95 25.45
C GLN A 192 -1.73 16.30 25.63
N LYS A 193 -2.01 17.48 26.20
CA LYS A 193 -3.38 18.02 26.25
C LYS A 193 -3.90 18.33 24.84
N ALA A 194 -3.09 18.98 24.00
CA ALA A 194 -3.44 19.29 22.61
C ALA A 194 -3.78 18.03 21.79
N ILE A 195 -3.06 16.91 21.97
CA ILE A 195 -3.44 15.62 21.36
C ILE A 195 -4.86 15.22 21.77
N LYS A 196 -5.18 15.27 23.06
CA LYS A 196 -6.50 14.89 23.58
C LYS A 196 -7.59 15.84 23.10
N ASP A 197 -7.30 17.13 23.03
CA ASP A 197 -8.25 18.16 22.60
C ASP A 197 -8.55 18.00 21.10
N LEU A 198 -7.53 17.83 20.26
CA LEU A 198 -7.69 17.54 18.82
C LEU A 198 -8.40 16.20 18.56
N GLN A 199 -8.15 15.16 19.35
CA GLN A 199 -8.82 13.86 19.22
C GLN A 199 -10.30 13.90 19.59
N LYS A 200 -10.69 14.76 20.53
CA LYS A 200 -12.08 14.90 20.98
C LYS A 200 -12.89 15.83 20.10
N ASP A 201 -12.23 16.67 19.31
CA ASP A 201 -12.90 17.63 18.46
C ASP A 201 -13.52 16.95 17.23
N THR A 202 -14.83 16.76 17.26
CA THR A 202 -15.61 16.18 16.17
C THR A 202 -15.98 17.20 15.09
N SER A 203 -15.70 18.49 15.29
CA SER A 203 -15.98 19.55 14.31
C SER A 203 -14.98 19.58 13.16
N ILE A 204 -13.81 18.95 13.33
CA ILE A 204 -12.73 18.90 12.35
C ILE A 204 -12.38 17.48 11.93
N VAL A 205 -11.76 17.36 10.76
CA VAL A 205 -11.13 16.15 10.25
C VAL A 205 -9.69 16.47 9.86
N THR A 206 -8.76 15.68 10.37
CA THR A 206 -7.33 15.78 10.04
C THR A 206 -6.95 14.69 9.04
N LYS A 207 -6.41 15.07 7.88
CA LYS A 207 -5.93 14.14 6.83
C LYS A 207 -4.52 14.47 6.38
N GLU A 208 -3.80 13.45 5.91
CA GLU A 208 -2.60 13.67 5.10
C GLU A 208 -3.04 14.16 3.71
N ALA A 209 -2.30 15.12 3.16
CA ALA A 209 -2.46 15.56 1.80
C ALA A 209 -2.14 14.44 0.81
N ASP A 210 -2.81 14.47 -0.33
CA ASP A 210 -2.65 13.49 -1.39
C ASP A 210 -1.22 13.38 -1.96
N LYS A 211 -0.46 14.48 -1.88
CA LYS A 211 0.95 14.61 -2.25
C LYS A 211 1.63 15.59 -1.30
N GLY A 212 2.93 15.40 -1.08
CA GLY A 212 3.77 16.31 -0.27
C GLY A 212 3.72 16.07 1.25
N GLY A 213 2.86 15.17 1.75
CA GLY A 213 2.85 14.77 3.17
C GLY A 213 2.40 15.85 4.16
N ALA A 214 1.85 16.98 3.66
CA ALA A 214 1.28 18.03 4.48
C ALA A 214 0.05 17.52 5.26
N ILE A 215 -0.20 18.12 6.42
CA ILE A 215 -1.40 17.90 7.23
C ILE A 215 -2.46 18.88 6.78
N VAL A 216 -3.65 18.37 6.48
CA VAL A 216 -4.81 19.16 6.10
C VAL A 216 -5.87 19.04 7.18
N ILE A 217 -6.32 20.17 7.71
CA ILE A 217 -7.40 20.25 8.69
C ILE A 217 -8.62 20.86 8.00
N MET A 218 -9.73 20.16 8.07
CA MET A 218 -10.98 20.52 7.39
C MET A 218 -12.13 20.51 8.37
N ASP A 219 -13.17 21.32 8.13
CA ASP A 219 -14.43 21.14 8.85
C ASP A 219 -15.04 19.78 8.50
N ALA A 220 -15.50 19.04 9.51
CA ALA A 220 -16.01 17.67 9.36
C ALA A 220 -17.19 17.61 8.38
N ASN A 221 -18.15 18.53 8.52
CA ASN A 221 -19.32 18.62 7.64
C ASN A 221 -18.92 18.92 6.19
N HIS A 222 -17.91 19.78 5.98
CA HIS A 222 -17.46 20.10 4.64
C HIS A 222 -16.81 18.88 3.98
N TYR A 223 -15.93 18.18 4.72
CA TYR A 223 -15.28 16.97 4.24
C TYR A 223 -16.31 15.87 3.92
N GLU A 224 -17.33 15.69 4.75
CA GLU A 224 -18.44 14.76 4.50
C GLU A 224 -19.21 15.14 3.23
N GLN A 225 -19.55 16.41 3.04
CA GLN A 225 -20.24 16.86 1.84
C GLN A 225 -19.41 16.60 0.57
N MET A 226 -18.11 16.91 0.58
CA MET A 226 -17.24 16.62 -0.56
C MET A 226 -17.18 15.11 -0.89
N ALA A 227 -17.19 14.26 0.14
CA ALA A 227 -17.25 12.82 -0.04
C ALA A 227 -18.59 12.37 -0.64
N LEU A 228 -19.71 12.95 -0.20
CA LEU A 228 -21.04 12.67 -0.72
C LEU A 228 -21.21 13.15 -2.17
N ASP A 229 -20.81 14.39 -2.48
CA ASP A 229 -20.86 14.95 -3.83
C ASP A 229 -20.11 14.04 -4.82
N GLN A 230 -18.97 13.50 -4.39
CA GLN A 230 -18.20 12.55 -5.18
C GLN A 230 -18.92 11.20 -5.38
N LEU A 231 -19.61 10.69 -4.36
CA LEU A 231 -20.35 9.42 -4.43
C LEU A 231 -21.70 9.55 -5.17
N GLU A 232 -22.22 10.76 -5.28
CA GLU A 232 -23.44 11.07 -6.04
C GLU A 232 -23.19 11.19 -7.55
N ASP A 233 -21.93 11.24 -7.99
CA ASP A 233 -21.58 11.20 -9.40
C ASP A 233 -21.97 9.86 -10.04
N THR A 234 -23.13 9.86 -10.69
CA THR A 234 -23.71 8.69 -11.37
C THR A 234 -22.89 8.17 -12.55
N SER A 235 -21.90 8.93 -13.04
CA SER A 235 -21.00 8.45 -14.08
C SER A 235 -19.95 7.46 -13.56
N PHE A 236 -19.67 7.47 -12.26
CA PHE A 236 -18.70 6.59 -11.61
C PHE A 236 -19.30 5.72 -10.49
N TYR A 237 -20.41 6.12 -9.89
CA TYR A 237 -20.98 5.44 -8.73
C TYR A 237 -22.48 5.19 -8.88
N LYS A 238 -22.94 4.09 -8.27
CA LYS A 238 -24.34 3.74 -8.15
C LYS A 238 -24.68 3.52 -6.69
N LYS A 239 -25.67 4.26 -6.20
CA LYS A 239 -26.22 4.04 -4.86
C LYS A 239 -26.90 2.68 -4.78
N LEU A 240 -26.55 1.88 -3.77
CA LEU A 240 -27.14 0.58 -3.53
C LEU A 240 -28.26 0.68 -2.49
N PRO A 241 -29.39 -0.03 -2.68
CA PRO A 241 -30.49 -0.01 -1.72
C PRO A 241 -30.13 -0.69 -0.40
N LYS A 242 -29.20 -1.65 -0.42
CA LYS A 242 -28.69 -2.36 0.75
C LYS A 242 -27.25 -2.80 0.52
N ASN A 243 -26.59 -3.14 1.62
CA ASN A 243 -25.26 -3.73 1.59
C ASN A 243 -25.29 -5.13 0.92
N GLU A 244 -24.43 -5.34 -0.08
CA GLU A 244 -24.34 -6.58 -0.86
C GLU A 244 -23.23 -7.55 -0.38
N ASP A 245 -22.49 -7.25 0.69
CA ASP A 245 -21.37 -8.09 1.16
C ASP A 245 -21.78 -9.55 1.38
N ARG A 246 -22.96 -9.80 1.97
CA ARG A 246 -23.49 -11.16 2.16
C ARG A 246 -23.75 -11.89 0.83
N LYS A 247 -24.24 -11.16 -0.17
CA LYS A 247 -24.49 -11.70 -1.51
C LYS A 247 -23.17 -12.04 -2.18
N THR A 248 -22.17 -11.16 -2.10
CA THR A 248 -20.81 -11.41 -2.57
C THR A 248 -20.20 -12.66 -1.92
N MET A 249 -20.29 -12.79 -0.59
CA MET A 249 -19.80 -13.98 0.11
C MET A 249 -20.55 -15.27 -0.29
N SER A 250 -21.83 -15.19 -0.60
CA SER A 250 -22.60 -16.34 -1.09
C SER A 250 -22.13 -16.79 -2.48
N LEU A 251 -21.80 -15.83 -3.37
CA LEU A 251 -21.22 -16.11 -4.68
C LEU A 251 -19.83 -16.73 -4.55
N ILE A 252 -18.95 -16.15 -3.72
CA ILE A 252 -17.64 -16.73 -3.41
C ILE A 252 -17.80 -18.14 -2.86
N GLY A 253 -18.70 -18.35 -1.89
CA GLY A 253 -18.97 -19.68 -1.34
C GLY A 253 -19.44 -20.69 -2.41
N ARG A 254 -20.18 -20.24 -3.44
CA ARG A 254 -20.57 -21.09 -4.57
C ARG A 254 -19.37 -21.44 -5.46
N LEU A 255 -18.54 -20.46 -5.79
CA LEU A 255 -17.30 -20.64 -6.55
C LEU A 255 -16.36 -21.64 -5.84
N ILE A 256 -16.15 -21.46 -4.53
CA ILE A 256 -15.31 -22.35 -3.72
C ILE A 256 -15.89 -23.76 -3.63
N ARG A 257 -17.22 -23.92 -3.55
CA ARG A 257 -17.85 -25.25 -3.59
C ARG A 257 -17.65 -25.94 -4.94
N PHE A 258 -17.76 -25.19 -6.03
CA PHE A 258 -17.58 -25.72 -7.38
C PHE A 258 -16.13 -26.18 -7.61
N HIS A 259 -15.15 -25.38 -7.20
CA HIS A 259 -13.72 -25.70 -7.30
C HIS A 259 -13.14 -26.43 -6.09
N GLY A 260 -13.96 -26.85 -5.12
CA GLY A 260 -13.49 -27.30 -3.81
C GLY A 260 -12.59 -28.54 -3.85
N HIS A 261 -12.76 -29.40 -4.86
CA HIS A 261 -11.91 -30.58 -5.07
C HIS A 261 -10.45 -30.24 -5.42
N GLN A 262 -10.21 -29.01 -5.86
CA GLN A 262 -8.90 -28.49 -6.25
C GLN A 262 -8.29 -27.62 -5.16
N LEU A 263 -9.04 -27.29 -4.10
CA LEU A 263 -8.59 -26.43 -3.02
C LEU A 263 -8.27 -27.27 -1.77
N THR A 264 -7.24 -26.86 -1.03
CA THR A 264 -6.97 -27.52 0.25
C THR A 264 -8.00 -27.10 1.30
N LYS A 265 -8.13 -27.89 2.37
CA LYS A 265 -8.99 -27.52 3.52
C LYS A 265 -8.61 -26.17 4.13
N ASN A 266 -7.32 -25.82 4.16
CA ASN A 266 -6.86 -24.55 4.73
C ASN A 266 -7.20 -23.36 3.81
N GLU A 267 -7.18 -23.57 2.49
CA GLU A 267 -7.54 -22.53 1.52
C GLU A 267 -9.04 -22.26 1.52
N ILE A 268 -9.85 -23.32 1.56
CA ILE A 268 -11.30 -23.19 1.73
C ILE A 268 -11.61 -22.42 3.02
N ASP A 269 -11.02 -22.84 4.15
CA ASP A 269 -11.18 -22.15 5.43
C ASP A 269 -10.75 -20.67 5.35
N TYR A 270 -9.63 -20.37 4.71
CA TYR A 270 -9.15 -18.99 4.51
C TYR A 270 -10.12 -18.13 3.70
N LEU A 271 -10.74 -18.70 2.67
CA LEU A 271 -11.64 -18.00 1.75
C LEU A 271 -13.06 -17.86 2.29
N THR A 272 -13.51 -18.75 3.18
CA THR A 272 -14.89 -18.75 3.66
C THR A 272 -15.05 -18.34 5.13
N ASN A 273 -14.03 -18.55 5.96
CA ASN A 273 -14.12 -18.41 7.41
C ASN A 273 -13.30 -17.21 7.89
N PHE A 274 -13.85 -16.01 7.70
CA PHE A 274 -13.31 -14.78 8.27
C PHE A 274 -14.42 -13.77 8.53
N GLU A 275 -14.16 -12.82 9.42
CA GLU A 275 -15.08 -11.71 9.68
C GLU A 275 -15.03 -10.73 8.51
N VAL A 276 -16.18 -10.51 7.88
CA VAL A 276 -16.34 -9.60 6.75
C VAL A 276 -16.76 -8.23 7.27
N ILE A 277 -15.96 -7.22 6.94
CA ILE A 277 -16.21 -5.82 7.29
C ILE A 277 -16.36 -5.02 6.00
N THR A 278 -17.45 -4.27 5.88
CA THR A 278 -17.72 -3.42 4.72
C THR A 278 -16.61 -2.39 4.53
N SER A 279 -16.21 -2.18 3.28
CA SER A 279 -15.15 -1.23 2.95
C SER A 279 -15.55 0.20 3.30
N ASN A 280 -14.62 0.94 3.90
CA ASN A 280 -14.81 2.34 4.26
C ASN A 280 -14.34 3.27 3.14
N PHE A 281 -15.15 4.28 2.81
CA PHE A 281 -14.76 5.36 1.90
C PHE A 281 -14.11 6.50 2.69
N TYR A 282 -13.01 7.04 2.17
CA TYR A 282 -12.49 8.33 2.61
C TYR A 282 -11.72 9.01 1.47
N GLY A 283 -11.55 10.33 1.55
CA GLY A 283 -10.82 11.13 0.59
C GLY A 283 -9.51 11.66 1.15
N LEU A 284 -8.47 11.73 0.30
CA LEU A 284 -7.25 12.50 0.59
C LEU A 284 -7.30 13.85 -0.14
N PRO A 285 -7.10 14.99 0.53
CA PRO A 285 -7.16 16.31 -0.12
C PRO A 285 -6.06 16.51 -1.17
N LYS A 286 -6.45 16.79 -2.42
CA LYS A 286 -5.54 17.09 -3.53
C LYS A 286 -5.13 18.57 -3.54
N ILE A 287 -4.46 19.00 -2.49
CA ILE A 287 -4.03 20.40 -2.31
C ILE A 287 -3.19 20.94 -3.50
N HIS A 288 -2.46 20.07 -4.19
CA HIS A 288 -1.66 20.38 -5.39
C HIS A 288 -2.49 20.66 -6.65
N LYS A 289 -3.81 20.52 -6.58
CA LYS A 289 -4.75 20.81 -7.68
C LYS A 289 -5.61 22.04 -7.40
N SER A 290 -5.55 22.60 -6.19
CA SER A 290 -6.31 23.80 -5.82
C SER A 290 -5.44 25.05 -6.02
N ARG A 291 -5.89 25.98 -6.85
CA ARG A 291 -5.19 27.24 -7.13
C ARG A 291 -5.11 28.10 -5.87
N ASP A 292 -6.24 28.25 -5.18
CA ASP A 292 -6.35 29.02 -3.95
C ASP A 292 -5.33 28.56 -2.90
N ILE A 293 -5.20 27.23 -2.73
CA ILE A 293 -4.22 26.67 -1.80
C ILE A 293 -2.78 26.94 -2.29
N GLN A 294 -2.49 26.71 -3.58
CA GLN A 294 -1.13 26.92 -4.10
C GLN A 294 -0.67 28.37 -3.97
N GLU A 295 -1.53 29.34 -4.23
CA GLU A 295 -1.22 30.77 -4.11
C GLU A 295 -0.93 31.16 -2.65
N ASN A 296 -1.74 30.67 -1.71
CA ASN A 296 -1.52 30.93 -0.28
C ASN A 296 -0.26 30.23 0.26
N ILE A 297 0.03 29.00 -0.19
CA ILE A 297 1.26 28.28 0.16
C ILE A 297 2.49 29.05 -0.33
N GLN A 298 2.45 29.60 -1.54
CA GLN A 298 3.54 30.40 -2.06
C GLN A 298 3.75 31.65 -1.19
N ASN A 299 2.70 32.36 -0.82
CA ASN A 299 2.86 33.58 -0.03
C ASN A 299 3.18 33.34 1.46
N CYS A 300 3.08 32.08 1.93
CA CYS A 300 3.36 31.71 3.31
C CYS A 300 4.86 31.49 3.55
N ARG A 301 5.35 31.95 4.72
CA ARG A 301 6.71 31.69 5.22
C ARG A 301 6.71 30.93 6.56
N GLU A 302 5.55 30.44 6.98
CA GLU A 302 5.35 29.73 8.24
C GLU A 302 5.05 28.25 8.00
N ALA A 303 5.23 27.42 9.03
CA ALA A 303 4.90 26.01 8.94
C ALA A 303 3.38 25.74 8.89
N HIS A 304 2.56 26.74 9.27
CA HIS A 304 1.11 26.70 9.27
C HIS A 304 0.54 27.80 8.39
N VAL A 305 -0.43 27.46 7.55
CA VAL A 305 -1.21 28.42 6.78
C VAL A 305 -2.69 28.17 7.02
N LYS A 306 -3.43 29.22 7.40
CA LYS A 306 -4.89 29.18 7.45
C LYS A 306 -5.45 29.82 6.18
N ILE A 307 -6.29 29.08 5.48
CA ILE A 307 -6.84 29.45 4.19
C ILE A 307 -8.37 29.38 4.30
N PRO A 308 -9.13 30.33 3.72
CA PRO A 308 -10.57 30.18 3.59
C PRO A 308 -10.90 28.90 2.82
N LYS A 309 -12.11 28.38 3.02
CA LYS A 309 -12.60 27.16 2.38
C LYS A 309 -12.43 27.23 0.84
N PRO A 310 -11.55 26.42 0.22
CA PRO A 310 -11.31 26.47 -1.22
C PRO A 310 -12.39 25.70 -1.97
N GLU A 311 -13.02 26.33 -2.96
CA GLU A 311 -14.10 25.71 -3.75
C GLU A 311 -13.58 24.70 -4.77
N ASP A 312 -12.33 24.84 -5.22
CA ASP A 312 -11.72 24.02 -6.26
C ASP A 312 -10.97 22.78 -5.72
N LEU A 313 -10.96 22.59 -4.40
CA LEU A 313 -10.33 21.44 -3.77
C LEU A 313 -11.05 20.15 -4.15
N LYS A 314 -10.26 19.14 -4.54
CA LYS A 314 -10.76 17.80 -4.88
C LYS A 314 -10.20 16.76 -3.92
N LEU A 315 -10.95 15.69 -3.70
CA LEU A 315 -10.48 14.53 -2.95
C LEU A 315 -9.92 13.45 -3.90
N ARG A 316 -8.91 12.70 -3.46
CA ARG A 316 -8.59 11.39 -4.01
C ARG A 316 -9.43 10.36 -3.27
N PRO A 317 -10.39 9.69 -3.93
CA PRO A 317 -11.21 8.68 -3.26
C PRO A 317 -10.35 7.47 -2.92
N ILE A 318 -10.51 6.94 -1.71
CA ILE A 318 -9.88 5.73 -1.22
C ILE A 318 -10.95 4.82 -0.65
N ILE A 319 -10.95 3.56 -1.10
CA ILE A 319 -11.78 2.49 -0.55
C ILE A 319 -10.89 1.59 0.31
N ALA A 320 -11.01 1.69 1.64
CA ALA A 320 -10.31 0.80 2.56
C ALA A 320 -11.16 -0.43 2.88
N GLY A 321 -10.78 -1.57 2.31
CA GLY A 321 -11.40 -2.87 2.58
C GLY A 321 -10.41 -3.91 3.11
N PRO A 322 -9.80 -3.73 4.30
CA PRO A 322 -8.81 -4.67 4.84
C PRO A 322 -9.38 -6.07 5.13
N SER A 323 -10.70 -6.15 5.35
CA SER A 323 -11.45 -7.39 5.58
C SER A 323 -12.75 -7.42 4.76
N CYS A 324 -12.76 -6.79 3.58
CA CYS A 324 -13.96 -6.78 2.74
C CYS A 324 -14.24 -8.15 2.14
N SER A 325 -15.45 -8.33 1.61
CA SER A 325 -15.95 -9.62 1.10
C SER A 325 -15.05 -10.24 0.02
N THR A 326 -14.36 -9.44 -0.79
CA THR A 326 -13.47 -9.93 -1.86
C THR A 326 -12.00 -10.07 -1.43
N GLN A 327 -11.59 -9.54 -0.27
CA GLN A 327 -10.18 -9.37 0.10
C GLN A 327 -9.38 -10.67 0.06
N ARG A 328 -9.92 -11.76 0.63
CA ARG A 328 -9.24 -13.05 0.71
C ARG A 328 -9.08 -13.70 -0.65
N LEU A 329 -10.10 -13.60 -1.50
CA LEU A 329 -10.07 -14.11 -2.87
C LEU A 329 -9.09 -13.29 -3.72
N SER A 330 -9.12 -11.96 -3.63
CA SER A 330 -8.15 -11.08 -4.31
C SER A 330 -6.71 -11.39 -3.89
N ASN A 331 -6.48 -11.71 -2.61
CA ASN A 331 -5.16 -12.10 -2.13
C ASN A 331 -4.69 -13.44 -2.73
N LEU A 332 -5.58 -14.44 -2.83
CA LEU A 332 -5.25 -15.70 -3.48
C LEU A 332 -4.92 -15.49 -4.97
N LEU A 333 -5.75 -14.72 -5.67
CA LEU A 333 -5.53 -14.38 -7.08
C LEU A 333 -4.21 -13.62 -7.28
N ASP A 334 -3.86 -12.67 -6.42
CA ASP A 334 -2.56 -11.98 -6.46
C ASP A 334 -1.40 -12.98 -6.35
N ILE A 335 -1.46 -13.92 -5.40
CA ILE A 335 -0.41 -14.95 -5.25
C ILE A 335 -0.28 -15.80 -6.52
N LEU A 336 -1.41 -16.19 -7.11
CA LEU A 336 -1.44 -17.05 -8.29
C LEU A 336 -0.95 -16.32 -9.56
N LEU A 337 -1.27 -15.04 -9.72
CA LEU A 337 -0.95 -14.26 -10.92
C LEU A 337 0.43 -13.58 -10.87
N LYS A 338 0.98 -13.36 -9.67
CA LYS A 338 2.27 -12.68 -9.48
C LYS A 338 3.47 -13.26 -10.24
N PRO A 339 3.60 -14.59 -10.45
CA PRO A 339 4.65 -15.14 -11.30
C PRO A 339 4.58 -14.61 -12.75
N LEU A 340 3.37 -14.40 -13.28
CA LEU A 340 3.14 -13.94 -14.65
C LEU A 340 3.57 -12.49 -14.84
N CYS A 341 3.42 -11.65 -13.81
CA CYS A 341 3.86 -10.25 -13.87
C CYS A 341 5.35 -10.13 -14.26
N LYS A 342 6.19 -11.06 -13.80
CA LYS A 342 7.64 -11.08 -14.12
C LYS A 342 7.95 -11.43 -15.58
N LYS A 343 6.96 -11.90 -16.34
CA LYS A 343 7.10 -12.21 -17.78
C LYS A 343 6.74 -11.02 -18.66
N VAL A 344 6.14 -9.97 -18.10
CA VAL A 344 5.83 -8.74 -18.81
C VAL A 344 7.15 -7.99 -19.09
N PRO A 345 7.47 -7.64 -20.36
CA PRO A 345 8.75 -7.00 -20.69
C PRO A 345 9.00 -5.66 -19.97
N SER A 346 7.94 -4.92 -19.67
CA SER A 346 7.98 -3.65 -18.96
C SER A 346 7.80 -3.79 -17.44
N PHE A 347 7.95 -5.01 -16.89
CA PHE A 347 7.83 -5.23 -15.46
C PHE A 347 8.99 -4.55 -14.72
N ILE A 348 8.63 -3.68 -13.78
CA ILE A 348 9.55 -3.03 -12.85
C ILE A 348 9.15 -3.47 -11.45
N ARG A 349 10.08 -4.05 -10.69
CA ARG A 349 9.76 -4.58 -9.35
C ARG A 349 9.56 -3.49 -8.31
N ASP A 350 10.47 -2.51 -8.27
CA ASP A 350 10.51 -1.44 -7.28
C ASP A 350 11.41 -0.27 -7.74
N ASP A 351 11.47 0.79 -6.92
CA ASP A 351 12.24 2.00 -7.20
C ASP A 351 13.73 1.70 -7.47
N MET A 352 14.31 0.71 -6.79
CA MET A 352 15.71 0.33 -6.98
C MET A 352 15.93 -0.40 -8.28
N ASP A 353 15.00 -1.29 -8.65
CA ASP A 353 14.99 -1.97 -9.94
C ASP A 353 14.90 -0.97 -11.09
N PHE A 354 14.04 0.06 -10.95
CA PHE A 354 13.96 1.15 -11.92
C PHE A 354 15.27 1.95 -12.02
N LEU A 355 15.88 2.31 -10.89
CA LEU A 355 17.15 3.04 -10.88
C LEU A 355 18.30 2.23 -11.50
N ASN A 356 18.26 0.91 -11.41
CA ASN A 356 19.22 0.03 -12.09
C ASN A 356 18.89 -0.15 -13.58
N TYR A 357 17.64 0.07 -13.99
CA TYR A 357 17.20 -0.03 -15.39
C TYR A 357 17.58 1.20 -16.20
N ILE A 358 17.58 2.39 -15.58
CA ILE A 358 17.99 3.63 -16.25
C ILE A 358 19.52 3.67 -16.45
N PRO A 359 20.02 4.20 -17.58
CA PRO A 359 21.45 4.31 -17.80
C PRO A 359 22.07 5.40 -16.92
N GLU A 360 23.33 5.19 -16.49
CA GLU A 360 24.07 6.18 -15.70
C GLU A 360 24.35 7.48 -16.47
N SER A 361 24.47 7.40 -17.79
CA SER A 361 24.71 8.55 -18.68
C SER A 361 23.95 8.38 -19.98
N VAL A 362 23.64 9.52 -20.61
CA VAL A 362 22.99 9.60 -21.92
C VAL A 362 23.77 10.56 -22.82
N PRO A 363 23.72 10.38 -24.15
CA PRO A 363 24.33 11.34 -25.09
C PRO A 363 23.81 12.76 -24.89
N GLN A 364 24.64 13.75 -25.21
CA GLN A 364 24.39 15.17 -24.94
C GLN A 364 23.13 15.75 -25.60
N ASN A 365 22.60 15.10 -26.63
CA ASN A 365 21.39 15.51 -27.36
C ASN A 365 20.17 14.61 -27.05
N THR A 366 20.16 13.95 -25.90
CA THR A 366 19.04 13.08 -25.48
C THR A 366 17.90 13.92 -24.92
N ILE A 367 16.68 13.65 -25.36
CA ILE A 367 15.47 14.26 -24.83
C ILE A 367 14.82 13.28 -23.86
N LEU A 368 14.59 13.70 -22.61
CA LEU A 368 13.77 12.96 -21.67
C LEU A 368 12.30 13.29 -21.94
N VAL A 369 11.50 12.27 -22.24
CA VAL A 369 10.06 12.42 -22.40
C VAL A 369 9.36 11.66 -21.28
N SER A 370 8.49 12.35 -20.55
CA SER A 370 7.65 11.74 -19.52
C SER A 370 6.20 11.75 -19.95
N PHE A 371 5.49 10.66 -19.66
CA PHE A 371 4.07 10.52 -19.89
C PHE A 371 3.42 10.00 -18.61
N ASP A 372 2.22 10.48 -18.32
CA ASP A 372 1.41 10.02 -17.20
C ASP A 372 0.01 9.65 -17.70
N VAL A 373 -0.54 8.56 -17.19
CA VAL A 373 -1.89 8.12 -17.53
C VAL A 373 -2.86 8.70 -16.52
N THR A 374 -3.79 9.53 -17.00
CA THR A 374 -4.83 10.10 -16.14
C THR A 374 -5.81 9.04 -15.67
N SER A 375 -5.98 8.92 -14.36
CA SER A 375 -6.99 8.07 -13.72
C SER A 375 -6.91 6.60 -14.16
N LEU A 376 -5.70 6.02 -14.17
CA LEU A 376 -5.43 4.66 -14.63
C LEU A 376 -6.48 3.64 -14.14
N TYR A 377 -6.67 3.49 -12.83
CA TYR A 377 -7.53 2.44 -12.27
C TYR A 377 -9.00 2.54 -12.70
N THR A 378 -9.55 3.74 -12.88
CA THR A 378 -10.96 3.91 -13.29
C THR A 378 -11.16 3.76 -14.79
N ASN A 379 -10.07 3.74 -15.56
CA ASN A 379 -10.10 3.72 -17.02
C ASN A 379 -9.62 2.39 -17.62
N ILE A 380 -9.34 1.36 -16.81
CA ILE A 380 -9.01 0.02 -17.31
C ILE A 380 -10.31 -0.69 -17.71
N PRO A 381 -10.54 -0.99 -19.00
CA PRO A 381 -11.72 -1.74 -19.41
C PRO A 381 -11.61 -3.18 -18.90
N HIS A 382 -12.65 -3.68 -18.21
CA HIS A 382 -12.64 -5.02 -17.65
C HIS A 382 -12.41 -6.10 -18.71
N ASP A 383 -13.02 -5.97 -19.90
CA ASP A 383 -12.86 -6.93 -21.00
C ASP A 383 -11.40 -7.05 -21.46
N LEU A 384 -10.69 -5.93 -21.59
CA LEU A 384 -9.26 -5.92 -21.93
C LEU A 384 -8.42 -6.48 -20.78
N GLY A 385 -8.82 -6.26 -19.54
CA GLY A 385 -8.18 -6.86 -18.36
C GLY A 385 -8.30 -8.38 -18.38
N ILE A 386 -9.49 -8.91 -18.67
CA ILE A 386 -9.76 -10.34 -18.82
C ILE A 386 -8.95 -10.91 -19.98
N GLU A 387 -9.00 -10.28 -21.16
CA GLU A 387 -8.24 -10.70 -22.34
C GLU A 387 -6.73 -10.77 -22.05
N ALA A 388 -6.18 -9.74 -21.40
CA ALA A 388 -4.77 -9.71 -21.03
C ALA A 388 -4.42 -10.85 -20.06
N VAL A 389 -5.22 -11.07 -19.02
CA VAL A 389 -5.00 -12.16 -18.06
C VAL A 389 -5.08 -13.51 -18.75
N THR A 390 -6.09 -13.75 -19.59
CA THR A 390 -6.22 -14.98 -20.39
C THR A 390 -4.99 -15.24 -21.25
N PHE A 391 -4.50 -14.23 -21.99
CA PHE A 391 -3.30 -14.36 -22.80
C PHE A 391 -2.08 -14.80 -22.00
N TRP A 392 -1.83 -14.19 -20.83
CA TRP A 392 -0.68 -14.55 -19.99
C TRP A 392 -0.81 -15.93 -19.37
N LEU A 393 -2.02 -16.30 -18.94
CA LEU A 393 -2.32 -17.63 -18.41
C LEU A 393 -2.07 -18.72 -19.46
N GLU A 394 -2.54 -18.52 -20.70
CA GLU A 394 -2.36 -19.46 -21.81
C GLU A 394 -0.90 -19.57 -22.26
N LYS A 395 -0.19 -18.44 -22.33
CA LYS A 395 1.20 -18.39 -22.81
C LYS A 395 2.21 -18.96 -21.80
N PHE A 396 1.92 -18.87 -20.50
CA PHE A 396 2.84 -19.27 -19.43
C PHE A 396 2.20 -20.25 -18.44
N GLN A 397 1.49 -21.26 -18.95
CA GLN A 397 0.83 -22.31 -18.14
C GLN A 397 1.79 -22.97 -17.12
N ASN A 398 3.05 -23.16 -17.50
CA ASN A 398 4.07 -23.80 -16.64
C ASN A 398 4.47 -22.96 -15.41
N GLU A 399 4.16 -21.67 -15.38
CA GLU A 399 4.46 -20.78 -14.25
C GLU A 399 3.33 -20.76 -13.19
N ILE A 400 2.22 -21.41 -13.50
CA ILE A 400 1.00 -21.42 -12.69
C ILE A 400 0.88 -22.79 -12.02
N PRO A 401 0.41 -22.88 -10.76
CA PRO A 401 0.23 -24.18 -10.14
C PRO A 401 -0.87 -24.97 -10.88
N THR A 402 -0.54 -26.16 -11.36
CA THR A 402 -1.42 -27.04 -12.15
C THR A 402 -2.72 -27.43 -11.45
N ARG A 403 -2.76 -27.27 -10.13
CA ARG A 403 -3.92 -27.56 -9.29
C ARG A 403 -5.07 -26.59 -9.52
N PHE A 404 -4.84 -25.37 -10.02
CA PHE A 404 -5.90 -24.37 -10.20
C PHE A 404 -6.35 -24.29 -11.66
N PRO A 405 -7.67 -24.29 -11.93
CA PRO A 405 -8.20 -24.30 -13.29
C PRO A 405 -8.40 -22.88 -13.82
N MET A 406 -8.36 -22.71 -15.15
CA MET A 406 -8.45 -21.38 -15.79
C MET A 406 -9.72 -20.60 -15.43
N ASP A 407 -10.84 -21.31 -15.24
CA ASP A 407 -12.12 -20.72 -14.87
C ASP A 407 -12.12 -20.13 -13.45
N LEU A 408 -11.29 -20.61 -12.53
CA LEU A 408 -11.12 -19.95 -11.22
C LEU A 408 -10.48 -18.56 -11.34
N TYR A 409 -9.66 -18.34 -12.36
CA TYR A 409 -9.00 -17.05 -12.60
C TYR A 409 -9.93 -16.03 -13.27
N LEU A 410 -10.90 -16.50 -14.05
CA LEU A 410 -11.71 -15.69 -14.96
C LEU A 410 -13.21 -15.63 -14.59
N GLY A 411 -13.65 -16.44 -13.61
CA GLY A 411 -15.06 -16.66 -13.27
C GLY A 411 -15.66 -15.82 -12.17
#